data_AF-A0A7V9MY19-F1
#
_entry.id   AF-A0A7V9MY19-F1
#
_cell.length_a   1.000
_cell.length_b   1.000
_cell.length_c   1.000
_cell.angle_alpha   90.00
_cell.angle_beta   90.00
_cell.angle_gamma   90.00
#
_symmetry.space_group_name_H-M   'P 1'
#
loop_
_entity.id
_entity.type
_entity.pdbx_description
1 polymer ?
#
loop_
_entity_poly.entity_id
_entity_poly.type
_entity_poly.pdbx_seq_one_letter_code
_entity_poly.pdbx_strand_id
1 'polypeptide(L)' 'MPLDLNYLPGIEKKTGKTTNYFVAAAIKKGVADPNLKPGVRMAWLKEEYGLGHGHALFMAHTIRNEMLKRAGKTKK' A
#
# COMPACT_ATOMS: atom_id res chain seq x y z
N MET A 1 10.67 28.22 -6.34
CA MET A 1 10.71 26.78 -6.68
C MET A 1 9.28 26.25 -6.59
N PRO A 2 8.60 25.95 -7.70
CA PRO A 2 7.23 25.45 -7.66
C PRO A 2 7.22 24.03 -7.09
N LEU A 3 6.30 23.77 -6.14
CA LEU A 3 6.02 22.44 -5.61
C LEU A 3 5.59 21.53 -6.77
N ASP A 4 6.45 20.57 -7.11
CA ASP A 4 6.24 19.61 -8.19
C ASP A 4 4.96 18.79 -7.97
N LEU A 5 4.04 18.87 -8.92
CA LEU A 5 2.74 18.18 -8.95
C LEU A 5 2.88 16.67 -9.28
N ASN A 6 3.97 16.03 -8.85
CA ASN A 6 4.31 14.63 -9.18
C ASN A 6 4.17 13.68 -7.97
N TYR A 7 3.39 14.07 -6.97
CA TYR A 7 3.24 13.27 -5.76
C TYR A 7 2.23 12.12 -5.88
N LEU A 8 1.36 12.08 -6.90
CA LEU A 8 0.48 10.96 -7.28
C LEU A 8 0.09 11.17 -8.76
N PRO A 9 0.17 10.20 -9.71
CA PRO A 9 -0.07 8.76 -9.58
C PRO A 9 0.92 7.90 -10.41
N GLY A 10 1.94 7.33 -9.76
CA GLY A 10 2.93 6.49 -10.43
C GLY A 10 2.71 4.98 -10.28
N ILE A 11 1.96 4.53 -9.27
CA ILE A 11 1.93 3.09 -8.92
C ILE A 11 1.23 2.28 -10.00
N GLU A 12 0.05 2.72 -10.43
CA GLU A 12 -0.71 2.07 -11.50
C GLU A 12 0.02 2.18 -12.84
N LYS A 13 0.71 3.29 -13.12
CA LYS A 13 1.52 3.43 -14.34
C LYS A 13 2.83 2.64 -14.32
N LYS A 14 3.46 2.48 -13.16
CA LYS A 14 4.74 1.75 -12.98
C LYS A 14 4.53 0.24 -12.88
N THR A 15 3.44 -0.20 -12.26
CA THR A 15 3.19 -1.62 -12.01
C THR A 15 2.04 -2.17 -12.84
N GLY A 16 1.19 -1.32 -13.43
CA GLY A 16 -0.03 -1.75 -14.11
C GLY A 16 -1.12 -2.27 -13.16
N LYS A 17 -0.89 -2.20 -11.84
CA LYS A 17 -1.77 -2.84 -10.85
C LYS A 17 -2.51 -1.81 -10.02
N THR A 18 -3.80 -2.04 -9.86
CA THR A 18 -4.69 -1.21 -9.04
C THR A 18 -4.37 -1.38 -7.56
N THR A 19 -4.63 -0.37 -6.74
CA THR A 19 -4.52 -0.42 -5.28
C THR A 19 -5.18 -1.67 -4.67
N ASN A 20 -6.36 -2.06 -5.17
CA ASN A 20 -7.07 -3.25 -4.69
C ASN A 20 -6.28 -4.56 -4.90
N TYR A 21 -5.51 -4.66 -5.99
CA TYR A 21 -4.65 -5.82 -6.24
C TYR A 21 -3.60 -5.97 -5.14
N PHE A 22 -2.95 -4.87 -4.76
CA PHE A 22 -1.95 -4.90 -3.70
C PHE A 22 -2.55 -5.23 -2.34
N VAL A 23 -3.75 -4.74 -2.04
CA VAL A 23 -4.47 -5.11 -0.82
C VAL A 23 -4.74 -6.62 -0.82
N ALA A 24 -5.24 -7.17 -1.92
CA ALA A 24 -5.47 -8.61 -2.05
C ALA A 24 -4.16 -9.43 -1.94
N ALA A 25 -3.09 -8.98 -2.57
CA ALA A 25 -1.77 -9.60 -2.49
C ALA A 25 -1.19 -9.54 -1.07
N ALA A 26 -1.36 -8.41 -0.39
CA ALA A 26 -0.92 -8.24 0.99
C ALA A 26 -1.68 -9.17 1.95
N ILE A 27 -3.00 -9.37 1.72
CA ILE A 27 -3.81 -10.30 2.49
C ILE A 27 -3.34 -11.73 2.25
N LYS A 28 -3.16 -12.12 0.98
CA LYS A 28 -2.65 -13.46 0.61
C LYS A 28 -1.27 -13.74 1.22
N LYS A 29 -0.40 -12.73 1.29
CA LYS A 29 0.96 -12.84 1.85
C LYS A 29 0.98 -12.70 3.39
N GLY A 30 -0.14 -12.38 4.03
CA GLY A 30 -0.24 -12.16 5.48
C GLY A 30 0.38 -10.84 5.96
N VAL A 31 0.76 -9.93 5.04
CA VAL A 31 1.35 -8.63 5.37
C VAL A 31 0.33 -7.48 5.40
N ALA A 32 -0.95 -7.79 5.15
CA ALA A 32 -2.02 -6.79 5.24
C ALA A 32 -2.33 -6.34 6.67
N ASP A 33 -1.90 -7.11 7.68
CA ASP A 33 -2.28 -6.88 9.06
C ASP A 33 -2.05 -5.42 9.51
N PRO A 34 -3.03 -4.77 10.14
CA PRO A 34 -2.88 -3.40 10.58
C PRO A 34 -1.86 -3.24 11.72
N ASN A 35 -1.58 -4.28 12.51
CA ASN A 35 -0.57 -4.28 13.57
C ASN A 35 0.86 -4.45 13.05
N LEU A 36 1.04 -4.91 11.81
CA LEU A 36 2.37 -5.02 11.21
C LEU A 36 3.02 -3.66 10.98
N LYS A 37 4.33 -3.58 11.24
CA LYS A 37 5.13 -2.39 11.02
C LYS A 37 5.06 -1.95 9.55
N PRO A 38 4.92 -0.65 9.25
CA PRO A 38 4.90 -0.14 7.88
C PRO A 38 6.12 -0.56 7.07
N GLY A 39 7.29 -0.62 7.72
CA GLY A 39 8.55 -1.03 7.10
C GLY A 39 8.52 -2.42 6.46
N VAL A 40 7.78 -3.38 7.03
CA VAL A 40 7.67 -4.74 6.47
C VAL A 40 6.88 -4.73 5.16
N ARG A 41 5.75 -4.02 5.14
CA ARG A 41 4.97 -3.82 3.90
C ARG A 41 5.76 -3.08 2.84
N MET A 42 6.51 -2.05 3.25
CA MET A 42 7.34 -1.28 2.34
C MET A 42 8.47 -2.10 1.73
N ALA A 43 9.16 -2.93 2.54
CA ALA A 43 10.21 -3.81 2.06
C ALA A 43 9.65 -4.79 1.01
N TRP A 44 8.55 -5.46 1.34
CA TRP A 44 7.85 -6.34 0.40
C TRP A 44 7.43 -5.62 -0.91
N LEU A 45 6.85 -4.42 -0.80
CA LEU A 45 6.45 -3.62 -1.96
C LEU A 45 7.64 -3.17 -2.81
N LYS A 46 8.80 -2.93 -2.19
CA LYS A 46 10.06 -2.62 -2.89
C LYS A 46 10.61 -3.85 -3.59
N GLU A 47 10.67 -4.99 -2.90
CA GLU A 47 11.26 -6.23 -3.42
C GLU A 47 10.42 -6.82 -4.56
N GLU A 48 9.09 -6.83 -4.46
CA GLU A 48 8.26 -7.51 -5.46
C GLU A 48 7.73 -6.62 -6.57
N TYR A 49 7.69 -5.30 -6.34
CA TYR A 49 7.11 -4.35 -7.28
C TYR A 49 8.02 -3.17 -7.60
N GLY A 50 9.24 -3.13 -7.05
CA GLY A 50 10.19 -2.05 -7.32
C GLY A 50 9.69 -0.67 -6.89
N LEU A 51 8.77 -0.60 -5.92
CA LEU A 51 8.15 0.66 -5.52
C LEU A 51 9.15 1.56 -4.78
N GLY A 52 9.35 2.78 -5.28
CA GLY A 52 10.16 3.79 -4.58
C GLY A 52 9.61 4.11 -3.19
N HIS A 53 10.44 4.67 -2.30
CA HIS A 53 10.11 4.87 -0.88
C HIS A 53 8.76 5.58 -0.64
N GLY A 54 8.46 6.67 -1.35
CA GLY A 54 7.19 7.41 -1.22
C GLY A 54 5.97 6.59 -1.67
N HIS A 55 6.10 5.84 -2.76
CA HIS A 55 5.03 4.97 -3.27
C HIS A 55 4.79 3.76 -2.36
N ALA A 56 5.86 3.16 -1.83
CA ALA A 56 5.78 2.06 -0.89
C ALA A 56 5.12 2.50 0.45
N LEU A 57 5.45 3.70 0.94
CA LEU A 57 4.82 4.28 2.13
C LEU A 57 3.32 4.48 1.93
N PHE A 58 2.95 5.12 0.81
CA PHE A 58 1.55 5.35 0.47
C PHE A 58 0.76 4.05 0.44
N MET A 59 1.26 3.03 -0.27
CA MET A 59 0.61 1.73 -0.36
C MET A 59 0.52 1.00 0.97
N ALA A 60 1.59 1.01 1.77
CA ALA A 60 1.58 0.42 3.10
C ALA A 60 0.51 1.07 4.00
N HIS A 61 0.36 2.39 3.91
CA HIS A 61 -0.68 3.13 4.63
C HIS A 61 -2.08 2.79 4.11
N THR A 62 -2.28 2.72 2.80
CA THR A 62 -3.56 2.36 2.19
C THR A 62 -4.00 0.96 2.57
N ILE A 63 -3.11 -0.03 2.51
CA ILE A 63 -3.39 -1.41 2.93
C ILE A 63 -3.82 -1.44 4.40
N ARG A 64 -3.09 -0.74 5.28
CA ARG A 64 -3.44 -0.61 6.71
C ARG A 64 -4.84 -0.02 6.89
N ASN A 65 -5.12 1.10 6.23
CA ASN A 65 -6.38 1.80 6.34
C ASN A 65 -7.54 0.93 5.85
N GLU A 66 -7.37 0.21 4.74
CA GLU A 66 -8.37 -0.75 4.25
C GLU A 66 -8.63 -1.88 5.25
N MET A 67 -7.60 -2.38 5.94
CA MET A 67 -7.81 -3.40 6.97
C MET A 67 -8.52 -2.82 8.20
N LEU A 68 -8.18 -1.59 8.62
CA LEU A 68 -8.88 -0.91 9.71
C LEU A 68 -10.35 -0.68 9.39
N LYS A 69 -10.68 -0.26 8.15
CA LYS A 69 -12.07 -0.13 7.70
C LYS A 69 -12.81 -1.47 7.72
N ARG A 70 -12.16 -2.57 7.31
CA ARG A 70 -12.74 -3.92 7.35
C ARG A 70 -12.97 -4.40 8.78
N ALA A 71 -12.01 -4.17 9.68
CA ALA A 71 -12.13 -4.50 11.10
C ALA A 71 -13.25 -3.69 11.78
N GLY A 72 -13.37 -2.39 11.46
CA GLY A 72 -14.42 -1.52 11.99
C GLY A 72 -15.83 -1.81 11.45
N LYS A 73 -15.96 -2.43 10.27
CA LYS A 73 -17.26 -2.82 9.70
C LYS A 73 -17.88 -4.08 10.32
N THR A 74 -17.20 -4.79 11.22
CA THR A 74 -17.77 -5.92 12.00
C THR A 74 -18.53 -5.44 13.26
N LYS A 75 -19.11 -4.25 13.21
CA LYS A 75 -20.12 -3.77 14.15
C LYS A 75 -21.13 -2.91 13.39
N LYS A 76 -21.98 -3.55 12.60
CA LYS A 76 -23.32 -3.02 12.34
C LYS A 76 -24.27 -4.18 12.06
#